data_AF-A0A3D2K1A2-F1
#
_entry.id   AF-A0A3D2K1A2-F1
#
_cell.length_a   1.000
_cell.length_b   1.000
_cell.length_c   1.000
_cell.angle_alpha   90.00
_cell.angle_beta   90.00
_cell.angle_gamma   90.00
#
_symmetry.space_group_name_H-M   'P 1'
#
loop_
_entity.id
_entity.type
_entity.pdbx_description
1 polymer ?
#
loop_
_entity_poly.entity_id
_entity_poly.type
_entity_poly.pdbx_seq_one_letter_code
_entity_poly.pdbx_strand_id
1 'polypeptide(L)'
;DNPGMREIQMWTDEQTLRESFSDVEELASQCQFHDCKHGDDRGCAIRVAVENGELEVGRYESYLKLEEEIAKLEKRQKKRRQLSERRAKRDHRVKARNLADRIDLGRDDDPDWR
;
A
#
# COMPACT_ATOMS: atom_id res chain seq x y z
N ASP A 1 17.60 21.63 19.03
CA ASP A 1 17.30 20.19 19.11
C ASP A 1 15.94 20.04 19.77
N ASN A 2 14.91 19.57 19.05
CA ASN A 2 13.57 19.33 19.63
C ASN A 2 13.26 17.82 19.57
N PRO A 3 13.43 17.08 20.68
CA PRO A 3 13.15 15.65 20.74
C PRO A 3 11.68 15.30 20.52
N GLY A 4 10.75 16.27 20.52
CA GLY A 4 9.32 16.04 20.30
C GLY A 4 8.90 15.74 18.85
N MET A 5 9.76 15.98 17.85
CA MET A 5 9.40 15.78 16.43
C MET A 5 9.51 14.31 15.97
N ARG A 6 10.15 13.43 16.75
CA ARG A 6 10.36 12.02 16.36
C ARG A 6 9.19 11.10 16.68
N GLU A 7 8.31 11.47 17.63
CA GLU A 7 7.16 10.65 18.00
C GLU A 7 5.89 10.94 17.18
N ILE A 8 5.79 12.11 16.53
CA ILE A 8 4.63 12.46 15.69
C ILE A 8 4.54 11.57 14.43
N GLN A 9 5.64 10.92 14.03
CA GLN A 9 5.68 10.03 12.86
C GLN A 9 5.03 8.65 13.08
N MET A 10 4.70 8.27 14.32
CA MET A 10 4.26 6.89 14.60
C MET A 10 2.74 6.68 14.69
N TRP A 11 1.92 7.75 14.78
CA TRP A 11 0.48 7.62 15.08
C TRP A 11 -0.41 8.64 14.36
N THR A 12 -0.01 9.15 13.20
CA THR A 12 -1.07 9.56 12.26
C THR A 12 -1.65 8.24 11.77
N ASP A 13 -2.76 7.80 12.40
CA ASP A 13 -3.58 6.72 11.86
C ASP A 13 -3.75 7.00 10.36
N GLU A 14 -3.60 5.97 9.51
CA GLU A 14 -3.73 6.13 8.06
C GLU A 14 -4.99 6.94 7.71
N GLN A 15 -6.03 6.75 8.53
CA GLN A 15 -7.27 7.51 8.51
C GLN A 15 -7.07 9.02 8.75
N THR A 16 -6.40 9.44 9.81
CA THR A 16 -6.12 10.87 10.10
C THR A 16 -5.23 11.51 9.05
N LEU A 17 -4.28 10.74 8.49
CA LEU A 17 -3.44 11.21 7.39
C LEU A 17 -4.26 11.41 6.12
N ARG A 18 -5.12 10.44 5.77
CA ARG A 18 -6.02 10.53 4.61
C ARG A 18 -7.06 11.66 4.76
N GLU A 19 -7.59 11.86 5.96
CA GLU A 19 -8.49 12.98 6.28
C GLU A 19 -7.81 14.35 6.07
N SER A 20 -6.52 14.46 6.39
CA SER A 20 -5.73 15.68 6.20
C SER A 20 -5.52 16.06 4.73
N PHE A 21 -5.80 15.15 3.80
CA PHE A 21 -5.75 15.34 2.35
C PHE A 21 -7.11 15.23 1.66
N SER A 22 -8.22 15.26 2.42
CA SER A 22 -9.58 15.05 1.88
C SER A 22 -10.00 16.04 0.78
N ASP A 23 -9.64 17.31 0.88
CA ASP A 23 -9.80 18.34 -0.18
C ASP A 23 -8.97 18.03 -1.43
N VAL A 24 -7.78 17.46 -1.26
CA VAL A 24 -6.94 17.05 -2.40
C VAL A 24 -7.49 15.78 -3.06
N GLU A 25 -8.03 14.84 -2.27
CA GLU A 25 -8.74 13.66 -2.75
C GLU A 25 -10.02 14.02 -3.51
N GLU A 26 -10.76 15.03 -3.06
CA GLU A 26 -11.93 15.55 -3.77
C GLU A 26 -11.54 16.09 -5.16
N LEU A 27 -10.42 16.83 -5.25
CA LEU A 27 -9.85 17.26 -6.52
C LEU A 27 -9.33 16.06 -7.35
N ALA A 28 -8.72 15.06 -6.72
CA ALA A 28 -8.23 13.86 -7.38
C ALA A 28 -9.37 13.14 -8.12
N SER A 29 -10.55 13.05 -7.50
CA SER A 29 -11.75 12.41 -8.06
C SER A 29 -12.28 13.10 -9.33
N GLN A 30 -11.89 14.36 -9.57
CA GLN A 30 -12.28 15.15 -10.74
C GLN A 30 -11.26 15.04 -11.89
N CYS A 31 -10.20 14.25 -11.72
CA CYS A 31 -9.23 14.03 -12.79
C CYS A 31 -9.89 13.37 -14.01
N GLN A 32 -9.41 13.76 -15.20
CA GLN A 32 -9.91 13.22 -16.46
C GLN A 32 -9.72 11.70 -16.57
N PHE A 33 -8.70 11.16 -15.90
CA PHE A 33 -8.31 9.75 -15.95
C PHE A 33 -8.34 9.13 -14.55
N HIS A 34 -8.80 7.89 -14.45
CA HIS A 34 -8.84 7.13 -13.20
C HIS A 34 -7.44 6.68 -12.74
N ASP A 35 -6.49 6.54 -13.66
CA ASP A 35 -5.10 6.17 -13.38
C ASP A 35 -4.16 7.39 -13.36
N CYS A 36 -4.71 8.58 -13.13
CA CYS A 36 -3.95 9.79 -12.93
C CYS A 36 -2.94 9.59 -11.79
N LYS A 37 -1.66 9.86 -12.05
CA LYS A 37 -0.59 9.88 -11.05
C LYS A 37 -0.42 11.26 -10.42
N HIS A 38 -1.25 12.21 -10.85
CA HIS A 38 -1.29 13.59 -10.39
C HIS A 38 0.01 14.38 -10.56
N GLY A 39 1.04 13.81 -11.20
CA GLY A 39 2.29 14.49 -11.54
C GLY A 39 2.14 15.26 -12.86
N ASP A 40 2.73 14.73 -13.93
CA ASP A 40 2.71 15.40 -15.24
C ASP A 40 1.53 15.02 -16.14
N ASP A 41 0.51 14.37 -15.58
CA ASP A 41 -0.61 13.86 -16.36
C ASP A 41 -1.49 14.98 -16.93
N ARG A 42 -1.95 14.79 -18.17
CA ARG A 42 -2.88 15.71 -18.82
C ARG A 42 -4.27 15.59 -18.18
N GLY A 43 -4.96 16.71 -17.98
CA GLY A 43 -6.30 16.70 -17.37
C GLY A 43 -6.31 16.36 -15.87
N CYS A 44 -5.17 16.52 -15.18
CA CYS A 44 -5.10 16.42 -13.72
C CYS A 44 -5.78 17.63 -13.08
N ALA A 45 -6.90 17.40 -12.39
CA ALA A 45 -7.66 18.46 -11.71
C ALA A 45 -6.89 19.09 -10.55
N ILE A 46 -6.06 18.32 -9.83
CA ILE A 46 -5.18 18.83 -8.76
C ILE A 46 -4.22 19.88 -9.32
N ARG A 47 -3.59 19.61 -10.47
CA ARG A 47 -2.69 20.57 -11.12
C ARG A 47 -3.40 21.82 -11.56
N VAL A 48 -4.59 21.69 -12.15
CA VAL A 48 -5.41 22.86 -12.53
C VAL A 48 -5.74 23.70 -11.30
N ALA A 49 -6.10 23.08 -10.17
CA ALA A 49 -6.35 23.79 -8.92
C ALA A 49 -5.10 24.52 -8.40
N VAL A 50 -3.91 23.92 -8.54
CA VAL A 50 -2.64 24.60 -8.20
C VAL A 50 -2.37 25.78 -9.13
N GLU A 51 -2.55 25.60 -10.44
CA GLU A 51 -2.36 26.64 -11.46
C GLU A 51 -3.33 27.82 -11.27
N ASN A 52 -4.56 27.55 -10.80
CA ASN A 52 -5.57 28.56 -10.48
C ASN A 52 -5.41 29.18 -9.08
N GLY A 53 -4.49 28.67 -8.25
CA GLY A 53 -4.28 29.13 -6.87
C GLY A 53 -5.34 28.63 -5.86
N GLU A 54 -6.17 27.67 -6.23
CA GLU A 54 -7.14 27.00 -5.35
C GLU A 54 -6.46 26.01 -4.41
N LEU A 55 -5.30 25.46 -4.82
CA LEU A 55 -4.47 24.56 -4.01
C LEU A 55 -3.04 25.09 -3.88
N GLU A 56 -2.50 25.11 -2.67
CA GLU A 56 -1.12 25.52 -2.42
C GLU A 56 -0.12 24.52 -3.03
N VAL A 57 0.93 25.02 -3.68
CA VAL A 57 2.01 24.20 -4.25
C VAL A 57 2.65 23.27 -3.21
N GLY A 58 2.91 23.77 -1.99
CA GLY A 58 3.50 22.95 -0.92
C GLY A 58 2.60 21.80 -0.48
N ARG A 59 1.29 21.99 -0.58
CA ARG A 59 0.27 20.97 -0.27
C ARG A 59 0.21 19.90 -1.37
N TYR A 60 0.25 20.32 -2.63
CA TYR A 60 0.40 19.43 -3.79
C TYR A 60 1.67 18.57 -3.73
N GLU A 61 2.83 19.18 -3.44
CA GLU A 61 4.08 18.44 -3.29
C GLU A 61 4.04 17.43 -2.13
N SER A 62 3.39 17.79 -1.03
CA SER A 62 3.21 16.88 0.12
C SER A 62 2.33 15.69 -0.26
N TYR A 63 1.27 15.92 -1.04
CA TYR A 63 0.40 14.88 -1.55
C TYR A 63 1.14 13.90 -2.48
N LEU A 64 1.94 14.41 -3.44
CA LEU A 64 2.74 13.56 -4.31
C LEU A 64 3.74 12.67 -3.53
N LYS A 65 4.36 13.23 -2.49
CA LYS A 65 5.26 12.45 -1.61
C LYS A 65 4.51 11.35 -0.87
N LEU A 66 3.29 11.64 -0.40
CA LEU A 66 2.44 10.64 0.25
C LEU A 66 2.13 9.47 -0.70
N GLU A 67 1.68 9.76 -1.91
CA GLU A 67 1.40 8.76 -2.95
C GLU A 67 2.62 7.89 -3.28
N GLU A 68 3.80 8.51 -3.36
CA GLU A 68 5.05 7.78 -3.59
C GLU A 68 5.38 6.81 -2.44
N GLU A 69 5.21 7.24 -1.19
CA GLU A 69 5.44 6.40 -0.01
C GLU A 69 4.43 5.27 0.10
N ILE A 70 3.14 5.52 -0.17
CA ILE A 70 2.11 4.48 -0.25
C ILE A 70 2.49 3.43 -1.30
N ALA A 71 2.84 3.86 -2.52
CA ALA A 71 3.25 2.95 -3.59
C ALA A 71 4.51 2.13 -3.22
N LYS A 72 5.46 2.71 -2.48
CA LYS A 72 6.63 1.98 -1.94
C LYS A 72 6.23 0.95 -0.90
N LEU A 73 5.32 1.28 0.02
CA LEU A 73 4.82 0.38 1.05
C LEU A 73 4.11 -0.81 0.42
N GLU A 74 3.19 -0.58 -0.52
CA GLU A 74 2.48 -1.64 -1.24
C GLU A 74 3.45 -2.59 -1.98
N LYS A 75 4.44 -2.04 -2.69
CA LYS A 75 5.48 -2.85 -3.36
C LYS A 75 6.24 -3.72 -2.38
N ARG A 76 6.61 -3.18 -1.21
CA ARG A 76 7.30 -3.94 -0.14
C ARG A 76 6.39 -5.03 0.41
N GLN A 77 5.13 -4.74 0.69
CA GLN A 77 4.16 -5.71 1.19
C GLN A 77 3.91 -6.84 0.18
N LYS A 78 3.69 -6.51 -1.09
CA LYS A 78 3.52 -7.47 -2.20
C LYS A 78 4.73 -8.38 -2.32
N LYS A 79 5.95 -7.83 -2.27
CA LYS A 79 7.19 -8.63 -2.29
C LYS A 79 7.28 -9.58 -1.10
N ARG A 80 6.97 -9.12 0.12
CA ARG A 80 6.95 -9.98 1.31
C ARG A 80 5.95 -11.12 1.18
N ARG A 81 4.72 -10.82 0.72
CA ARG A 81 3.67 -11.81 0.47
C ARG A 81 4.15 -12.88 -0.52
N GLN A 82 4.69 -12.46 -1.66
CA GLN A 82 5.22 -13.37 -2.68
C GLN A 82 6.34 -14.28 -2.15
N LEU A 83 7.24 -13.76 -1.32
CA LEU A 83 8.31 -14.56 -0.71
C LEU A 83 7.74 -15.57 0.29
N SER A 84 6.77 -15.16 1.11
CA SER A 84 6.07 -16.05 2.04
C SER A 84 5.38 -17.21 1.31
N GLU A 85 4.61 -16.90 0.26
CA GLU A 85 3.93 -17.90 -0.56
C GLU A 85 4.90 -18.86 -1.24
N ARG A 86 6.02 -18.35 -1.78
CA ARG A 86 7.06 -19.18 -2.40
C ARG A 86 7.71 -20.12 -1.38
N ARG A 87 7.94 -19.65 -0.15
CA ARG A 87 8.46 -20.48 0.94
C ARG A 87 7.44 -21.56 1.31
N ALA A 88 6.18 -21.19 1.55
CA ALA A 88 5.11 -22.13 1.87
C ALA A 88 4.96 -23.23 0.81
N LYS A 89 4.99 -22.88 -0.48
CA LYS A 89 4.95 -23.85 -1.59
C LYS A 89 6.16 -24.80 -1.58
N ARG A 90 7.36 -24.29 -1.29
CA ARG A 90 8.57 -25.12 -1.17
C ARG A 90 8.44 -26.09 0.01
N ASP A 91 8.03 -25.60 1.17
CA ASP A 91 7.90 -26.38 2.39
C ASP A 91 6.84 -27.48 2.22
N HIS A 92 5.69 -27.16 1.60
CA HIS A 92 4.68 -28.14 1.20
C HIS A 92 5.23 -29.20 0.24
N ARG A 93 6.00 -28.81 -0.78
CA ARG A 93 6.64 -29.76 -1.71
C ARG A 93 7.63 -30.69 -1.01
N VAL A 94 8.37 -30.18 -0.01
CA VAL A 94 9.29 -30.99 0.81
C VAL A 94 8.52 -31.99 1.66
N LYS A 95 7.43 -31.54 2.30
CA LYS A 95 6.55 -32.42 3.10
C LYS A 95 5.72 -33.40 2.28
N ALA A 96 5.69 -33.31 0.95
CA ALA A 96 4.93 -34.21 0.08
C ALA A 96 5.83 -35.10 -0.80
N ARG A 97 7.10 -35.30 -0.41
CA ARG A 97 8.12 -35.87 -1.31
C ARG A 97 7.95 -37.36 -1.57
N ASN A 98 7.33 -38.10 -0.66
CA ASN A 98 7.06 -39.53 -0.81
C ASN A 98 5.60 -39.86 -0.40
N LEU A 99 5.19 -41.13 -0.49
CA LEU A 99 3.80 -41.54 -0.19
C LEU A 99 3.47 -41.39 1.30
N ALA A 100 4.40 -41.72 2.20
CA ALA A 100 4.22 -41.60 3.64
C ALA A 100 4.01 -40.13 4.03
N ASP A 101 4.87 -39.22 3.55
CA ASP A 101 4.75 -37.80 3.88
C ASP A 101 3.43 -37.19 3.33
N ARG A 102 2.92 -37.68 2.18
CA ARG A 102 1.62 -37.26 1.63
C ARG A 102 0.43 -37.75 2.48
N ILE A 103 0.52 -38.95 3.04
CA ILE A 103 -0.51 -39.49 3.94
C ILE A 103 -0.52 -38.68 5.24
N ASP A 104 0.66 -38.37 5.80
CA ASP A 104 0.77 -37.56 7.02
C ASP A 104 0.26 -36.12 6.82
N LEU A 105 0.60 -35.48 5.69
CA LEU A 105 0.03 -34.17 5.33
C LEU A 105 -1.50 -34.19 5.25
N GLY A 106 -2.08 -35.19 4.57
CA GLY A 106 -3.54 -35.32 4.46
C GLY A 106 -4.22 -35.58 5.80
N ARG A 107 -3.48 -36.10 6.79
CA ARG A 107 -3.94 -36.33 8.15
C ARG A 107 -3.92 -35.05 9.01
N ASP A 108 -2.96 -34.16 8.75
CA ASP A 108 -2.85 -32.84 9.39
C ASP A 108 -3.91 -31.85 8.87
N ASP A 109 -4.32 -31.98 7.60
CA ASP A 109 -5.33 -31.12 6.96
C ASP A 109 -6.78 -31.54 7.27
N ASP A 110 -7.02 -32.74 7.81
CA ASP A 110 -8.35 -33.27 8.18
C ASP A 110 -8.51 -33.37 9.71
N PRO A 111 -9.17 -32.39 10.36
CA PRO A 111 -9.33 -32.38 11.82
C PRO A 111 -10.28 -33.48 12.35
N ASP A 112 -11.00 -34.19 11.48
CA ASP A 112 -11.96 -35.26 11.83
C ASP A 112 -11.36 -36.67 11.72
N TRP A 113 -10.05 -36.79 11.43
CA TRP A 113 -9.34 -38.07 11.24
C TRP A 113 -9.32 -39.02 12.48
N ARG A 114 -9.85 -38.63 13.64
CA ARG A 114 -9.69 -39.37 14.90
C ARG A 114 -10.68 -40.50 15.12
#